data_AF-A0A832WG05-F1
#
_entry.id   AF-A0A832WG05-F1
#
_cell.length_a   1.000
_cell.length_b   1.000
_cell.length_c   1.000
_cell.angle_alpha   90.00
_cell.angle_beta   90.00
_cell.angle_gamma   90.00
#
_symmetry.space_group_name_H-M   'P 1'
#
loop_
_entity.id
_entity.type
_entity.pdbx_description
1 polymer ?
#
loop_
_entity_poly.entity_id
_entity_poly.type
_entity_poly.pdbx_seq_one_letter_code
_entity_poly.pdbx_strand_id
1 'polypeptide(L)' 'MEYKSTRHVKYLCNYHFIWIPKYRRKVLTGEVAEYTKEVLRTIAEELGCEVLALEVMPDHIHLFVNCP' A
#
# COMPACT_ATOMS: atom_id res chain seq x y z
N MET A 1 14.35 9.61 -2.54
CA MET A 1 13.79 9.24 -1.22
C MET A 1 14.80 9.61 -0.17
N GLU A 2 14.36 10.29 0.87
CA GLU A 2 15.22 10.73 1.97
C GLU A 2 15.11 9.76 3.15
N TYR A 3 16.19 9.63 3.92
CA TYR A 3 16.19 8.83 5.15
C TYR A 3 15.34 9.50 6.22
N LYS A 4 14.41 8.75 6.81
CA LYS A 4 13.64 9.17 7.97
C LYS A 4 14.45 8.99 9.25
N SER A 5 14.07 9.68 10.32
CA SER A 5 14.71 9.53 11.62
C SER A 5 13.78 9.66 12.80
N THR A 6 14.10 8.88 13.83
CA THR A 6 13.65 9.08 15.21
C THR A 6 14.82 9.58 16.06
N ARG A 7 14.64 9.67 17.39
CA ARG A 7 15.69 10.10 18.32
C ARG A 7 16.96 9.24 18.26
N HIS A 8 16.85 7.96 17.89
CA HIS A 8 17.94 6.99 17.95
C HIS A 8 18.11 6.14 16.69
N VAL A 9 17.26 6.33 15.67
CA VAL A 9 17.27 5.51 14.45
C VAL A 9 17.21 6.41 13.21
N LYS A 10 18.00 6.07 12.20
CA LYS A 10 17.88 6.58 10.82
C LYS A 10 17.49 5.39 9.95
N TYR A 11 16.43 5.52 9.15
CA TYR A 11 15.88 4.39 8.41
C TYR A 11 15.30 4.80 7.05
N LEU A 12 15.27 3.83 6.14
CA LEU A 12 14.59 3.89 4.85
C LEU A 12 14.11 2.49 4.54
N CYS A 13 12.93 2.16 5.08
CA CYS A 13 12.37 0.81 5.02
C CYS A 13 11.23 0.78 4.01
N ASN A 14 11.54 0.34 2.79
CA ASN A 14 10.57 0.24 1.71
C ASN A 14 10.17 -1.22 1.50
N TYR A 15 8.87 -1.48 1.39
CA TYR A 15 8.31 -2.81 1.20
C TYR A 15 7.37 -2.84 0.00
N HIS A 16 7.47 -3.93 -0.78
CA HIS A 16 6.54 -4.21 -1.87
C HIS A 16 5.63 -5.37 -1.46
N PHE A 17 4.42 -5.04 -1.04
CA PHE A 17 3.38 -5.99 -0.69
C PHE A 17 2.52 -6.31 -1.90
N ILE A 18 2.31 -7.60 -2.14
CA ILE A 18 1.50 -8.10 -3.24
C ILE A 18 0.56 -9.17 -2.70
N TRP A 19 -0.73 -9.03 -2.97
CA TRP A 19 -1.71 -10.05 -2.64
C TRP A 19 -2.84 -10.10 -3.66
N ILE A 20 -3.65 -11.17 -3.58
CA ILE A 20 -4.73 -11.46 -4.51
C ILE A 20 -6.08 -11.54 -3.80
N PRO A 21 -7.20 -11.24 -4.48
CA PRO A 21 -8.52 -11.62 -4.01
C PRO A 21 -8.64 -13.14 -3.88
N LYS A 22 -9.55 -13.61 -3.03
CA LYS A 22 -9.81 -15.04 -2.84
C LYS A 22 -10.11 -15.71 -4.20
N TYR A 23 -9.43 -16.81 -4.48
CA TYR A 23 -9.48 -17.54 -5.76
C TYR A 23 -9.02 -16.74 -6.99
N ARG A 24 -8.28 -15.63 -6.81
CA ARG A 24 -7.80 -14.76 -7.91
C ARG A 24 -8.94 -14.26 -8.81
N ARG A 25 -10.13 -14.06 -8.22
CA ARG A 25 -11.28 -13.53 -8.96
C ARG A 25 -11.00 -12.09 -9.37
N LYS A 26 -11.44 -11.72 -10.57
CA LYS A 26 -11.31 -10.37 -11.13
C LYS A 26 -12.34 -9.40 -10.54
N VAL A 27 -12.34 -9.24 -9.22
CA VAL A 27 -13.35 -8.45 -8.47
C VAL A 27 -12.93 -7.00 -8.22
N LEU A 28 -11.64 -6.69 -8.37
CA LEU A 28 -11.10 -5.35 -8.12
C LEU A 28 -11.27 -4.48 -9.38
N THR A 29 -12.51 -4.19 -9.73
CA THR A 29 -12.88 -3.39 -10.91
C THR A 29 -13.92 -2.34 -10.57
N GLY A 30 -13.97 -1.24 -11.33
CA GLY A 30 -14.95 -0.18 -11.13
C GLY A 30 -14.89 0.40 -9.72
N GLU A 31 -16.06 0.56 -9.09
CA GLU A 31 -16.21 1.14 -7.74
C GLU A 31 -15.45 0.34 -6.67
N VAL A 32 -15.38 -0.99 -6.79
CA VAL A 32 -14.65 -1.84 -5.83
C VAL A 32 -13.16 -1.49 -5.84
N ALA A 33 -12.58 -1.29 -7.03
CA ALA A 33 -11.18 -0.91 -7.15
C ALA A 33 -10.92 0.46 -6.54
N GLU A 34 -11.81 1.43 -6.79
CA GLU A 34 -11.63 2.79 -6.32
C GLU A 34 -11.75 2.89 -4.81
N TYR A 35 -12.77 2.27 -4.23
CA TYR A 35 -12.93 2.20 -2.78
C TYR A 35 -11.78 1.44 -2.12
N THR A 36 -11.26 0.38 -2.74
CA THR A 36 -10.07 -0.32 -2.23
C THR A 36 -8.86 0.61 -2.18
N LYS A 37 -8.63 1.46 -3.18
CA LYS A 37 -7.53 2.43 -3.15
C LYS A 37 -7.70 3.45 -2.03
N GLU A 38 -8.91 3.95 -1.83
CA GLU A 38 -9.23 4.90 -0.77
C GLU A 38 -8.91 4.30 0.60
N VAL A 39 -9.49 3.13 0.90
CA VAL A 39 -9.27 2.41 2.16
C VAL A 39 -7.79 2.13 2.42
N LEU A 40 -7.04 1.67 1.41
CA LEU A 40 -5.62 1.39 1.57
C LEU A 40 -4.79 2.65 1.86
N ARG A 41 -5.15 3.80 1.28
CA ARG A 41 -4.50 5.08 1.58
C ARG A 41 -4.82 5.54 3.00
N THR A 42 -6.08 5.46 3.42
CA THR A 42 -6.50 5.81 4.79
C THR A 42 -5.78 4.95 5.82
N ILE A 43 -5.72 3.63 5.62
CA ILE A 43 -5.02 2.72 6.53
C ILE A 43 -3.52 3.04 6.58
N ALA A 44 -2.89 3.32 5.43
CA ALA A 44 -1.47 3.68 5.41
C ALA A 44 -1.21 4.96 6.21
N GLU A 45 -2.07 5.98 6.07
CA GLU A 45 -1.98 7.23 6.83
C GLU A 45 -2.16 6.99 8.34
N GLU A 46 -3.17 6.21 8.75
CA GLU A 46 -3.40 5.83 10.15
C GLU A 46 -2.20 5.09 10.78
N LEU A 47 -1.52 4.27 9.99
CA LEU A 47 -0.33 3.52 10.41
C LEU A 47 0.97 4.33 10.29
N GLY A 48 0.93 5.59 9.86
CA GLY A 48 2.12 6.42 9.64
C GLY A 48 3.03 5.92 8.51
N CYS A 49 2.48 5.13 7.60
CA CYS A 49 3.15 4.61 6.41
C CYS A 49 2.95 5.56 5.23
N GLU A 50 3.99 5.71 4.41
CA GLU A 50 3.94 6.53 3.20
C GLU A 50 3.74 5.63 1.98
N VAL A 51 2.64 5.83 1.25
CA VAL A 51 2.36 5.11 0.01
C VAL A 51 3.18 5.71 -1.13
N LEU A 52 4.18 4.98 -1.59
CA LEU A 52 5.05 5.37 -2.71
C LEU A 52 4.42 5.04 -4.06
N ALA A 53 3.76 3.88 -4.15
CA ALA A 53 2.95 3.48 -5.30
C ALA A 53 1.84 2.52 -4.85
N LEU A 54 0.67 2.63 -5.49
CA LEU A 54 -0.45 1.72 -5.27
C LEU A 54 -1.13 1.43 -6.60
N GLU A 55 -1.02 0.18 -7.05
CA GLU A 55 -1.69 -0.32 -8.25
C GLU A 55 -2.72 -1.38 -7.84
N VAL A 56 -3.96 -1.18 -8.30
CA VAL A 56 -5.06 -2.12 -8.07
C VAL A 56 -5.46 -2.68 -9.43
N MET A 57 -5.07 -3.93 -9.67
CA MET A 57 -5.41 -4.69 -10.86
C MET A 57 -6.61 -5.58 -10.58
N PRO A 58 -7.38 -6.02 -11.60
CA PRO A 58 -8.62 -6.78 -11.37
C PRO A 58 -8.48 -7.99 -10.43
N ASP A 59 -7.34 -8.67 -10.45
CA ASP A 59 -7.07 -9.91 -9.72
C ASP A 59 -5.90 -9.84 -8.72
N HIS A 60 -5.27 -8.67 -8.52
CA HIS A 60 -4.17 -8.49 -7.57
C HIS A 60 -3.92 -7.02 -7.24
N ILE A 61 -3.23 -6.77 -6.13
CA ILE A 61 -2.85 -5.43 -5.66
C ILE A 61 -1.35 -5.39 -5.47
N HIS A 62 -0.71 -4.33 -5.96
CA HIS A 62 0.67 -3.97 -5.65
C HIS A 62 0.67 -2.72 -4.77
N LEU A 63 1.16 -2.86 -3.54
CA LEU A 63 1.33 -1.77 -2.60
C LEU A 63 2.81 -1.59 -2.28
N PHE A 64 3.38 -0.48 -2.70
CA PHE A 64 4.74 -0.09 -2.38
C PHE A 64 4.71 1.04 -1.35
N VAL A 65 5.22 0.73 -0.16
CA VAL A 65 5.12 1.62 1.02
C VAL A 65 6.46 1.78 1.71
N ASN A 66 6.68 2.96 2.27
CA ASN A 66 7.73 3.20 3.26
C ASN A 66 7.11 3.17 4.66
N CYS A 67 7.60 2.29 5.52
CA CYS A 67 7.05 2.07 6.86
C CYS A 67 8.07 2.44 7.96
N PRO A 68 7.62 2.99 9.11
CA PRO A 68 8.44 3.16 10.32
C PRO A 68 9.03 1.87 10.89
#